data_AF-A0AAD7JIW1-F1
#
_entry.id   AF-A0AAD7JIW1-F1
#
_cell.length_a   1.000
_cell.length_b   1.000
_cell.length_c   1.000
_cell.angle_alpha   90.00
_cell.angle_beta   90.00
_cell.angle_gamma   90.00
#
_symmetry.space_group_name_H-M   'P 1'
#
loop_
_entity.id
_entity.type
_entity.pdbx_description
1 polymer ?
#
loop_
_entity_poly.entity_id
_entity_poly.type
_entity_poly.pdbx_seq_one_letter_code
_entity_poly.pdbx_strand_id
1 'polypeptide(L)'
;MPQVISNRTIDDESGDSVSGALPTYVPASSWRLGPTCPDCVVHPDQSLAFNRTWHDNSQFPGDPPASLSLDFVGTAIYVFCIVPPIEANVISRYSLNFSLDDGASQGTFAYLPTSNTDFLYNVSVVSLPSLSNKAHNLLVSTDDAINGSIFLFDYAVYTCVQSYSLLTV
;
A
#
# COMPACT_ATOMS: atom_id res chain seq x y z
N MET A 1 10.85 -14.88 28.11
CA MET A 1 11.22 -15.57 26.85
C MET A 1 11.93 -14.55 25.97
N PRO A 2 13.11 -14.85 25.40
CA PRO A 2 13.72 -13.96 24.42
C PRO A 2 12.77 -13.73 23.25
N GLN A 3 12.72 -12.48 22.79
CA GLN A 3 11.94 -12.05 21.63
C GLN A 3 12.89 -11.69 20.50
N VAL A 4 12.54 -12.12 19.29
CA VAL A 4 13.18 -11.68 18.06
C VAL A 4 12.23 -10.74 17.35
N ILE A 5 12.72 -9.54 17.05
CA ILE A 5 12.01 -8.53 16.29
C ILE A 5 12.58 -8.55 14.87
N SER A 6 11.71 -8.66 13.87
CA SER A 6 12.12 -8.68 12.47
C SER A 6 11.12 -7.93 11.60
N ASN A 7 11.62 -7.30 10.54
CA ASN A 7 10.79 -6.70 9.51
C ASN A 7 10.48 -7.73 8.42
N ARG A 8 9.25 -7.72 7.93
CA ARG A 8 8.73 -8.56 6.84
C ARG A 8 8.06 -7.67 5.81
N THR A 9 8.09 -8.09 4.56
CA THR A 9 7.48 -7.35 3.45
C THR A 9 6.19 -8.02 3.00
N ILE A 10 5.23 -7.21 2.55
CA ILE A 10 4.07 -7.63 1.76
C ILE A 10 4.20 -6.92 0.42
N ASP A 11 4.52 -7.69 -0.61
CA ASP A 11 4.68 -7.24 -1.99
C ASP A 11 3.31 -7.12 -2.68
N ASP A 12 3.16 -6.20 -3.64
CA ASP A 12 1.90 -6.00 -4.35
C ASP A 12 1.43 -7.23 -5.13
N GLU A 13 2.37 -7.98 -5.73
CA GLU A 13 2.09 -9.13 -6.61
C GLU A 13 2.45 -10.46 -5.93
N SER A 14 3.57 -10.51 -5.22
CA SER A 14 4.09 -11.74 -4.59
C SER A 14 3.58 -11.96 -3.17
N GLY A 15 2.93 -10.96 -2.57
CA GLY A 15 2.35 -11.02 -1.24
C GLY A 15 3.35 -11.04 -0.09
N ASP A 16 2.88 -11.54 1.06
CA ASP A 16 3.65 -11.61 2.30
C ASP A 16 4.87 -12.54 2.17
N SER A 17 6.04 -12.03 2.50
CA SER A 17 7.34 -12.71 2.41
C SER A 17 7.47 -14.01 3.23
N VAL A 18 6.53 -14.30 4.14
CA VAL A 18 6.56 -15.49 5.00
C VAL A 18 5.49 -16.51 4.58
N SER A 19 4.26 -16.05 4.38
CA SER A 19 3.08 -16.88 4.12
C SER A 19 2.70 -16.96 2.64
N GLY A 20 3.16 -16.01 1.81
CA GLY A 20 2.71 -15.84 0.43
C GLY A 20 1.28 -15.31 0.31
N ALA A 21 0.66 -14.85 1.41
CA ALA A 21 -0.68 -14.27 1.37
C ALA A 21 -0.67 -12.98 0.54
N LEU A 22 -1.53 -12.92 -0.48
CA LEU A 22 -1.62 -11.77 -1.36
C LEU A 22 -2.46 -10.64 -0.75
N PRO A 23 -2.16 -9.37 -1.10
CA PRO A 23 -3.06 -8.28 -0.81
C PRO A 23 -4.45 -8.51 -1.42
N THR A 24 -5.50 -8.03 -0.75
CA THR A 24 -6.86 -8.10 -1.29
C THR A 24 -7.25 -6.76 -1.92
N TYR A 25 -7.52 -6.79 -3.22
CA TYR A 25 -7.91 -5.64 -4.03
C TYR A 25 -9.42 -5.63 -4.29
N VAL A 26 -10.10 -4.53 -3.97
CA VAL A 26 -11.57 -4.41 -4.10
C VAL A 26 -11.97 -3.11 -4.82
N PRO A 27 -12.89 -3.16 -5.79
CA PRO A 27 -13.27 -4.36 -6.53
C PRO A 27 -12.08 -4.86 -7.37
N ALA A 28 -11.78 -6.15 -7.37
CA ALA A 28 -10.60 -6.69 -8.07
C ALA A 28 -10.52 -6.26 -9.56
N SER A 29 -11.68 -6.08 -10.21
CA SER A 29 -11.77 -5.64 -11.61
C SER A 29 -11.32 -4.20 -11.86
N SER A 30 -11.13 -3.36 -10.83
CA SER A 30 -10.63 -1.99 -10.98
C SER A 30 -9.12 -1.87 -10.76
N TRP A 31 -8.45 -2.94 -10.38
CA TRP A 31 -7.01 -2.96 -10.14
C TRP A 31 -6.27 -3.63 -11.30
N ARG A 32 -5.06 -3.16 -11.59
CA ARG A 32 -4.23 -3.67 -12.69
C ARG A 32 -2.79 -3.86 -12.22
N LEU A 33 -2.20 -4.98 -12.60
CA LEU A 33 -0.76 -5.18 -12.47
C LEU A 33 -0.04 -4.23 -13.45
N GLY A 34 0.62 -3.22 -12.90
CA GLY A 34 1.17 -2.07 -13.62
C GLY A 34 2.11 -2.41 -14.78
N PRO A 35 3.14 -3.26 -14.57
CA PRO A 35 4.09 -3.62 -15.64
C PRO A 35 3.47 -4.24 -16.89
N THR A 36 2.27 -4.79 -16.78
CA THR A 36 1.54 -5.46 -17.86
C THR A 36 0.25 -4.74 -18.24
N CYS A 37 0.09 -3.48 -17.84
CA CYS A 37 -1.12 -2.71 -18.04
C CYS A 37 -0.98 -1.73 -19.22
N PRO A 38 -1.40 -2.10 -20.45
CA PRO A 38 -1.31 -1.22 -21.60
C PRO A 38 -2.30 -0.03 -21.54
N ASP A 39 -3.41 -0.20 -20.81
CA ASP A 39 -4.45 0.81 -20.66
C ASP A 39 -4.23 1.72 -19.45
N CYS A 40 -3.21 1.45 -18.62
CA CYS A 40 -2.87 2.31 -17.50
C CYS A 40 -2.26 3.60 -18.04
N VAL A 41 -2.69 4.72 -17.48
CA VAL A 41 -2.33 6.04 -18.00
C VAL A 41 -0.94 6.46 -17.55
N VAL A 42 -0.50 5.97 -16.39
CA VAL A 42 0.82 6.25 -15.82
C VAL A 42 1.72 5.02 -15.94
N HIS A 43 2.99 5.26 -16.27
CA HIS A 43 3.98 4.20 -16.45
C HIS A 43 5.26 4.50 -15.65
N PRO A 44 5.26 4.19 -14.34
CA PRO A 44 6.49 4.16 -13.55
C PRO A 44 7.62 3.33 -14.20
N ASP A 45 8.86 3.70 -13.92
CA ASP A 45 10.04 2.90 -14.23
C ASP A 45 10.04 1.64 -13.35
N GLN A 46 9.81 0.52 -14.00
CA GLN A 46 9.75 -0.79 -13.38
C GLN A 46 11.01 -1.15 -12.58
N SER A 47 12.17 -0.62 -12.95
CA SER A 47 13.43 -0.93 -12.25
C SER A 47 13.55 -0.28 -10.87
N LEU A 48 12.69 0.72 -10.57
CA LEU A 48 12.68 1.48 -9.34
C LEU A 48 11.60 1.04 -8.34
N ALA A 49 10.60 0.28 -8.80
CA ALA A 49 9.58 -0.32 -7.95
C ALA A 49 10.14 -1.53 -7.16
N PHE A 50 9.59 -1.79 -5.98
CA PHE A 50 9.96 -2.96 -5.20
C PHE A 50 9.54 -4.23 -5.96
N ASN A 51 10.48 -5.19 -6.07
CA ASN A 51 10.34 -6.38 -6.92
C ASN A 51 9.86 -6.13 -8.36
N ARG A 52 9.97 -4.89 -8.85
CA ARG A 52 9.64 -4.50 -10.22
C ARG A 52 8.14 -4.62 -10.55
N THR A 53 7.26 -4.52 -9.56
CA THR A 53 5.81 -4.56 -9.75
C THR A 53 5.13 -3.46 -8.94
N TRP A 54 3.89 -3.14 -9.33
CA TRP A 54 2.96 -2.31 -8.56
C TRP A 54 1.54 -2.64 -9.04
N HIS A 55 0.56 -2.39 -8.19
CA HIS A 55 -0.85 -2.47 -8.53
C HIS A 55 -1.45 -1.09 -8.65
N ASP A 56 -1.97 -0.79 -9.84
CA ASP A 56 -2.59 0.47 -10.23
C ASP A 56 -4.10 0.42 -10.02
N ASN A 57 -4.62 1.45 -9.38
CA ASN A 57 -6.02 1.83 -9.47
C ASN A 57 -6.15 3.34 -9.74
N SER A 58 -7.08 3.68 -10.63
CA SER A 58 -7.54 5.05 -10.84
C SER A 58 -9.03 5.16 -10.50
N GLN A 59 -9.37 6.05 -9.58
CA GLN A 59 -10.74 6.45 -9.27
C GLN A 59 -11.07 7.71 -10.06
N PHE A 60 -12.07 7.66 -10.95
CA PHE A 60 -12.55 8.83 -11.67
C PHE A 60 -13.64 9.57 -10.88
N PRO A 61 -13.93 10.85 -11.19
CA PRO A 61 -15.06 11.56 -10.60
C PRO A 61 -16.38 10.79 -10.72
N GLY A 62 -17.02 10.55 -9.57
CA GLY A 62 -18.26 9.78 -9.47
C GLY A 62 -18.08 8.26 -9.28
N ASP A 63 -16.87 7.71 -9.43
CA ASP A 63 -16.61 6.30 -9.18
C ASP A 63 -16.67 5.97 -7.68
N PRO A 64 -17.13 4.75 -7.32
CA PRO A 64 -16.99 4.27 -5.95
C PRO A 64 -15.51 4.17 -5.58
N PRO A 65 -15.17 4.28 -4.28
CA PRO A 65 -13.79 4.10 -3.84
C PRO A 65 -13.33 2.66 -4.10
N ALA A 66 -12.07 2.51 -4.47
CA ALA A 66 -11.38 1.23 -4.49
C ALA A 66 -10.55 1.08 -3.20
N SER A 67 -10.30 -0.16 -2.79
CA SER A 67 -9.55 -0.45 -1.59
C SER A 67 -8.55 -1.59 -1.73
N LEU A 68 -7.51 -1.50 -0.92
CA LEU A 68 -6.45 -2.46 -0.68
C LEU A 68 -6.55 -2.90 0.77
N SER A 69 -6.58 -4.21 1.02
CA SER A 69 -6.54 -4.78 2.37
C SER A 69 -5.30 -5.63 2.57
N LEU A 70 -4.60 -5.40 3.69
CA LEU A 70 -3.36 -6.04 4.08
C LEU A 70 -3.52 -6.69 5.45
N ASP A 71 -3.35 -8.01 5.49
CA ASP A 71 -3.33 -8.78 6.74
C ASP A 71 -1.90 -8.98 7.24
N PHE A 72 -1.66 -8.73 8.51
CA PHE A 72 -0.35 -8.95 9.13
C PHE A 72 -0.46 -9.27 10.62
N VAL A 73 0.58 -9.91 11.18
CA VAL A 73 0.71 -10.13 12.62
C VAL A 73 1.96 -9.41 13.10
N GLY A 74 1.79 -8.32 13.84
CA GLY A 74 2.92 -7.48 14.19
C GLY A 74 2.60 -6.29 15.08
N THR A 75 3.63 -5.47 15.29
CA THR A 75 3.61 -4.27 16.15
C THR A 75 3.79 -2.99 15.35
N ALA A 76 4.02 -3.06 14.05
CA ALA A 76 4.08 -1.89 13.19
C ALA A 76 3.77 -2.25 11.75
N ILE A 77 3.27 -1.29 10.97
CA ILE A 77 3.16 -1.38 9.51
C ILE A 77 3.47 -0.03 8.85
N TYR A 78 4.12 -0.07 7.70
CA TYR A 78 4.48 1.06 6.85
C TYR A 78 4.10 0.71 5.41
N VAL A 79 3.27 1.53 4.77
CA VAL A 79 2.83 1.30 3.39
C VAL A 79 3.54 2.27 2.47
N PHE A 80 4.11 1.76 1.39
CA PHE A 80 4.88 2.50 0.40
C PHE A 80 4.20 2.44 -0.96
N CYS A 81 4.07 3.59 -1.60
CA CYS A 81 3.43 3.75 -2.90
C CYS A 81 4.35 4.49 -3.88
N ILE A 82 3.99 4.42 -5.16
CA ILE A 82 4.61 5.21 -6.23
C ILE A 82 3.71 6.39 -6.57
N VAL A 83 4.16 7.62 -6.37
CA VAL A 83 3.35 8.81 -6.64
C VAL A 83 3.75 9.39 -8.02
N PRO A 84 2.81 9.52 -8.97
CA PRO A 84 3.08 10.03 -10.31
C PRO A 84 3.33 11.54 -10.31
N PRO A 85 4.00 12.05 -11.35
CA PRO A 85 4.22 13.47 -11.53
C PRO A 85 2.95 14.21 -11.98
N ILE A 86 3.08 15.51 -12.26
CA ILE A 86 2.05 16.21 -13.03
C ILE A 86 2.06 15.66 -14.45
N GLU A 87 0.92 15.12 -14.88
CA GLU A 87 0.70 14.76 -16.28
C GLU A 87 -0.57 15.44 -16.81
N ALA A 88 -0.48 16.01 -18.01
CA ALA A 88 -1.61 16.66 -18.64
C ALA A 88 -2.68 15.61 -19.02
N ASN A 89 -3.94 15.86 -18.63
CA ASN A 89 -5.09 14.97 -18.86
C ASN A 89 -5.10 13.67 -18.04
N VAL A 90 -4.31 13.59 -16.96
CA VAL A 90 -4.29 12.44 -16.04
C VAL A 90 -4.65 12.90 -14.64
N ILE A 91 -5.36 12.05 -13.89
CA ILE A 91 -5.55 12.25 -12.45
C ILE A 91 -4.22 11.92 -11.77
N SER A 92 -3.49 12.95 -11.35
CA SER A 92 -2.24 12.81 -10.59
C SER A 92 -2.42 12.99 -9.08
N ARG A 93 -3.66 13.22 -8.65
CA ARG A 93 -4.00 13.42 -7.24
C ARG A 93 -4.00 12.10 -6.50
N TYR A 94 -3.29 12.07 -5.40
CA TYR A 94 -3.41 11.03 -4.38
C TYR A 94 -4.35 11.53 -3.29
N SER A 95 -5.38 10.75 -2.98
CA SER A 95 -6.24 10.91 -1.82
C SER A 95 -6.58 9.51 -1.30
N LEU A 96 -6.06 9.17 -0.13
CA LEU A 96 -6.20 7.87 0.51
C LEU A 96 -6.68 8.02 1.95
N ASN A 97 -7.56 7.12 2.37
CA ASN A 97 -7.98 6.93 3.75
C ASN A 97 -7.45 5.62 4.30
N PHE A 98 -7.15 5.61 5.59
CA PHE A 98 -6.63 4.44 6.29
C PHE A 98 -7.55 4.06 7.45
N SER A 99 -7.85 2.78 7.58
CA SER A 99 -8.51 2.23 8.77
C SER A 99 -7.88 0.91 9.18
N LEU A 100 -7.81 0.66 10.48
CA LEU A 100 -7.21 -0.54 11.05
C LEU A 100 -8.27 -1.36 11.79
N ASP A 101 -8.17 -2.69 11.67
CA ASP A 101 -9.00 -3.68 12.36
C ASP A 101 -10.51 -3.46 12.16
N ASP A 102 -11.22 -2.99 13.20
CA ASP A 102 -12.67 -2.80 13.24
C ASP A 102 -13.13 -1.49 12.57
N GLY A 103 -12.30 -0.96 11.64
CA GLY A 103 -12.57 0.28 10.93
C GLY A 103 -12.10 1.53 11.66
N ALA A 104 -11.27 1.40 12.71
CA ALA A 104 -10.69 2.54 13.41
C ALA A 104 -9.83 3.38 12.47
N SER A 105 -10.23 4.62 12.20
CA SER A 105 -9.50 5.53 11.29
C SER A 105 -8.08 5.78 11.78
N GLN A 106 -7.12 5.70 10.86
CA GLN A 106 -5.69 5.96 11.08
C GLN A 106 -5.22 7.22 10.34
N GLY A 107 -6.15 8.09 9.95
CA GLY A 107 -5.87 9.31 9.20
C GLY A 107 -5.98 9.13 7.68
N THR A 108 -5.42 10.10 6.98
CA THR A 108 -5.51 10.23 5.52
C THR A 108 -4.16 10.63 4.93
N PHE A 109 -3.97 10.36 3.64
CA PHE A 109 -2.84 10.85 2.86
C PHE A 109 -3.37 11.57 1.63
N ALA A 110 -2.94 12.81 1.44
CA ALA A 110 -3.26 13.58 0.25
C ALA A 110 -1.99 14.16 -0.35
N TYR A 111 -1.83 14.00 -1.65
CA TYR A 111 -0.74 14.61 -2.40
C TYR A 111 -1.25 15.08 -3.76
N LEU A 112 -0.95 16.33 -4.07
CA LEU A 112 -1.23 16.93 -5.36
C LEU A 112 0.10 17.47 -5.90
N PRO A 113 0.66 16.88 -6.98
CA PRO A 113 1.89 17.39 -7.55
C PRO A 113 1.64 18.80 -8.13
N THR A 114 2.49 19.77 -7.75
CA THR A 114 2.37 21.18 -8.17
C THR A 114 3.47 21.63 -9.13
N SER A 115 4.62 20.97 -9.10
CA SER A 115 5.74 21.22 -10.03
C SER A 115 6.58 19.98 -10.33
N ASN A 116 6.27 18.83 -9.74
CA ASN A 116 7.08 17.63 -9.88
C ASN A 116 6.84 16.96 -11.25
N THR A 117 7.93 16.69 -11.97
CA THR A 117 7.92 16.03 -13.27
C THR A 117 8.32 14.56 -13.22
N ASP A 118 8.80 14.09 -12.06
CA ASP A 118 9.27 12.72 -11.89
C ASP A 118 8.35 11.91 -10.96
N PHE A 119 8.26 10.61 -11.20
CA PHE A 119 7.65 9.67 -10.27
C PHE A 119 8.43 9.65 -8.95
N LEU A 120 7.72 9.67 -7.83
CA LEU A 120 8.29 9.48 -6.50
C LEU A 120 8.08 8.03 -6.07
N TYR A 121 9.18 7.33 -5.81
CA TYR A 121 9.16 5.94 -5.33
C TYR A 121 9.39 5.88 -3.82
N ASN A 122 9.01 4.76 -3.19
CA ASN A 122 9.17 4.54 -1.75
C ASN A 122 8.51 5.64 -0.90
N VAL A 123 7.37 6.19 -1.36
CA VAL A 123 6.64 7.21 -0.61
C VAL A 123 5.84 6.51 0.49
N SER A 124 6.21 6.72 1.75
CA SER A 124 5.39 6.24 2.87
C SER A 124 4.09 7.05 2.94
N VAL A 125 2.98 6.41 2.61
CA VAL A 125 1.64 7.04 2.65
C VAL A 125 0.99 6.88 4.02
N VAL A 126 1.33 5.82 4.76
CA VAL A 126 0.95 5.65 6.17
C VAL A 126 2.05 4.93 6.95
N SER A 127 2.20 5.31 8.21
CA SER A 127 3.15 4.72 9.16
C SER A 127 2.47 4.53 10.51
N LEU A 128 2.35 3.28 10.96
CA LEU A 128 1.79 2.91 12.26
C LEU A 128 2.85 2.17 13.08
N PRO A 129 3.75 2.88 13.79
CA PRO A 129 4.94 2.28 14.41
C PRO A 129 4.68 1.58 15.76
N SER A 130 3.49 1.74 16.34
CA SER A 130 3.21 1.39 17.74
C SER A 130 1.86 0.68 17.90
N LEU A 131 1.76 -0.51 17.32
CA LEU A 131 0.59 -1.39 17.42
C LEU A 131 0.79 -2.49 18.48
N SER A 132 -0.31 -3.03 18.97
CA SER A 132 -0.30 -4.24 19.81
C SER A 132 0.18 -5.44 19.01
N ASN A 133 1.01 -6.33 19.57
CA ASN A 133 1.43 -7.55 18.86
C ASN A 133 0.29 -8.56 18.70
N LYS A 134 -0.53 -8.41 17.66
CA LYS A 134 -1.65 -9.29 17.32
C LYS A 134 -1.85 -9.32 15.80
N ALA A 135 -2.83 -10.10 15.35
CA ALA A 135 -3.32 -10.01 13.99
C ALA A 135 -4.01 -8.66 13.77
N HIS A 136 -3.69 -8.04 12.64
CA HIS A 136 -4.19 -6.75 12.20
C HIS A 136 -4.64 -6.84 10.74
N ASN A 137 -5.67 -6.06 10.41
CA ASN A 137 -6.09 -5.82 9.05
C ASN A 137 -6.00 -4.31 8.77
N LEU A 138 -5.13 -3.90 7.85
CA LEU A 138 -5.06 -2.52 7.39
C LEU A 138 -5.85 -2.40 6.08
N LEU A 139 -6.85 -1.52 6.08
CA LEU A 139 -7.58 -1.14 4.88
C LEU A 139 -7.12 0.24 4.43
N VAL A 140 -6.75 0.34 3.15
CA VAL A 140 -6.42 1.58 2.46
C VAL A 140 -7.45 1.78 1.36
N SER A 141 -8.10 2.95 1.28
CA SER A 141 -9.09 3.23 0.23
C SER A 141 -8.84 4.56 -0.43
N THR A 142 -9.17 4.68 -1.72
CA THR A 142 -9.21 5.98 -2.39
C THR A 142 -10.32 6.86 -1.78
N ASP A 143 -10.09 8.18 -1.76
CA ASP A 143 -11.00 9.13 -1.10
C ASP A 143 -11.13 10.47 -1.85
N ASP A 144 -11.27 10.46 -3.17
CA ASP A 144 -11.66 11.69 -3.88
C ASP A 144 -12.65 11.39 -5.01
N ALA A 145 -13.91 11.18 -4.62
CA ALA A 145 -14.99 10.97 -5.57
C ALA A 145 -15.32 12.23 -6.41
N ILE A 146 -14.80 13.42 -6.07
CA ILE A 146 -15.10 14.68 -6.75
C ILE A 146 -14.09 14.94 -7.87
N ASN A 147 -12.80 14.84 -7.57
CA ASN A 147 -11.72 15.14 -8.52
C ASN A 147 -11.03 13.88 -9.05
N GLY A 148 -11.34 12.72 -8.48
CA GLY A 148 -10.62 11.47 -8.72
C GLY A 148 -9.34 11.36 -7.90
N SER A 149 -8.87 10.12 -7.78
CA SER A 149 -7.65 9.74 -7.06
C SER A 149 -6.92 8.65 -7.83
N ILE A 150 -5.60 8.56 -7.70
CA ILE A 150 -4.80 7.45 -8.19
C ILE A 150 -4.09 6.75 -7.03
N PHE A 151 -3.92 5.44 -7.16
CA PHE A 151 -3.32 4.59 -6.15
C PHE A 151 -2.45 3.51 -6.81
N LEU A 152 -1.13 3.69 -6.74
CA LEU A 152 -0.11 2.75 -7.17
C LEU A 152 0.54 2.12 -5.93
N PHE A 153 -0.02 1.00 -5.46
CA PHE A 153 0.55 0.25 -4.34
C PHE A 153 1.78 -0.52 -4.80
N ASP A 154 2.89 -0.38 -4.07
CA ASP A 154 4.19 -1.00 -4.38
C ASP A 154 4.49 -2.11 -3.35
N TYR A 155 4.62 -1.74 -2.07
CA TYR A 155 4.83 -2.72 -1.00
C TYR A 155 4.49 -2.17 0.37
N ALA A 156 4.38 -3.06 1.35
CA ALA A 156 4.32 -2.71 2.76
C ALA A 156 5.41 -3.45 3.55
N VAL A 157 5.80 -2.86 4.68
CA VAL A 157 6.71 -3.47 5.66
C VAL A 157 5.99 -3.54 7.00
N TYR A 158 5.96 -4.70 7.64
CA TYR A 158 5.49 -4.83 9.01
C TYR A 158 6.58 -5.38 9.93
N THR A 159 6.53 -4.96 11.20
CA THR A 159 7.42 -5.45 12.25
C THR A 159 6.72 -6.55 13.02
N CYS A 160 7.30 -7.75 13.08
CA CYS A 160 6.76 -8.87 13.86
C CYS A 160 7.66 -9.23 15.05
N VAL A 161 7.03 -9.73 16.12
CA VAL A 161 7.70 -10.16 17.35
C VAL A 161 7.46 -11.65 17.58
N GLN A 162 8.51 -12.46 17.49
CA GLN A 162 8.46 -13.91 17.75
C GLN A 162 9.08 -14.21 19.11
N SER A 163 8.37 -14.99 19.93
CA SER A 163 8.87 -15.46 21.22
C SER A 163 9.45 -16.87 21.08
N TYR A 164 10.66 -17.09 21.56
CA TYR A 164 11.25 -18.43 21.63
C TYR A 164 11.30 -18.91 23.08
N SER A 165 10.95 -20.18 23.30
CA SER A 165 11.31 -20.87 24.52
C SER A 165 12.77 -21.30 24.42
N LEU A 166 13.58 -20.94 25.41
CA LEU A 166 14.88 -21.57 25.58
C LEU A 166 14.61 -22.97 26.11
N LEU A 167 14.99 -24.00 25.36
CA LEU A 167 15.13 -25.34 25.93
C LEU A 167 16.28 -25.25 26.93
N THR A 168 15.96 -25.19 28.23
CA THR A 168 16.93 -25.51 29.27
C THR A 168 17.32 -26.97 29.11
N VAL A 169 18.55 -27.21 28.65
CA VAL A 169 19.23 -28.51 28.68
C VAL A 169 19.68 -28.79 30.11
#